data_AF-A0AAD3MR22-F1
#
_entry.id   AF-A0AAD3MR22-F1
#
_cell.length_a   1.000
_cell.length_b   1.000
_cell.length_c   1.000
_cell.angle_alpha   90.00
_cell.angle_beta   90.00
_cell.angle_gamma   90.00
#
_symmetry.space_group_name_H-M   'P 1'
#
loop_
_entity.id
_entity.type
_entity.pdbx_description
1 polymer ?
#
loop_
_entity_poly.entity_id
_entity_poly.type
_entity_poly.pdbx_seq_one_letter_code
_entity_poly.pdbx_strand_id
1 'polypeptide(L)'
;VESRLVFIRDSLELILNLYHHDNRSSVAWDTDKMDRFLMSVDRQIDGLNTCVSTNKRADGRLRKYYRRLEKKTLYLTGGAPASWELIRKETKLHLDQLELLVASIRAATRRRRSTPTHHQH
;
A
#
# COMPACT_ATOMS: atom_id res chain seq x y z
N VAL A 1 -11.75 -12.28 0.10
CA VAL A 1 -11.34 -11.34 -0.97
C VAL A 1 -11.40 -9.91 -0.45
N GLU A 2 -12.54 -9.46 0.05
CA GLU A 2 -12.71 -8.09 0.57
C GLU A 2 -11.69 -7.69 1.65
N SER A 3 -11.44 -8.52 2.67
CA SER A 3 -10.44 -8.24 3.70
C SER A 3 -9.01 -8.05 3.15
N ARG A 4 -8.66 -8.73 2.05
CA ARG A 4 -7.36 -8.57 1.38
C ARG A 4 -7.31 -7.28 0.56
N LEU A 5 -8.42 -6.88 -0.08
CA LEU A 5 -8.53 -5.60 -0.78
C LEU A 5 -8.46 -4.42 0.20
N VAL A 6 -9.13 -4.51 1.35
CA VAL A 6 -9.02 -3.54 2.45
C VAL A 6 -7.57 -3.43 2.94
N PHE A 7 -6.87 -4.57 3.08
CA PHE A 7 -5.46 -4.58 3.46
C PHE A 7 -4.56 -3.87 2.43
N ILE A 8 -4.79 -4.11 1.12
CA ILE A 8 -4.04 -3.44 0.05
C ILE A 8 -4.30 -1.93 0.10
N ARG A 9 -5.57 -1.50 0.16
CA ARG A 9 -5.93 -0.08 0.23
C ARG A 9 -5.27 0.61 1.42
N ASP A 10 -5.47 0.08 2.62
CA ASP A 10 -4.92 0.69 3.85
C ASP A 10 -3.38 0.70 3.83
N SER A 11 -2.72 -0.26 3.15
CA SER A 11 -1.27 -0.24 2.97
C SER A 11 -0.83 0.90 2.06
N LEU A 12 -1.54 1.12 0.95
CA LEU A 12 -1.28 2.23 0.02
C LEU A 12 -1.52 3.59 0.67
N GLU A 13 -2.60 3.74 1.46
CA GLU A 13 -2.87 4.97 2.23
C GLU A 13 -1.72 5.28 3.20
N LEU A 14 -1.21 4.27 3.92
CA LEU A 14 -0.11 4.44 4.86
C LEU A 14 1.21 4.74 4.16
N ILE A 15 1.48 4.14 2.99
CA ILE A 15 2.61 4.50 2.14
C ILE A 15 2.49 5.96 1.72
N LEU A 16 1.36 6.38 1.16
CA LEU A 16 1.14 7.76 0.71
C LEU A 16 1.37 8.77 1.84
N ASN A 17 0.86 8.49 3.04
CA ASN A 17 1.05 9.33 4.22
C ASN A 17 2.53 9.50 4.61
N LEU A 18 3.37 8.46 4.47
CA LEU A 18 4.82 8.59 4.75
C LEU A 18 5.48 9.65 3.85
N TYR A 19 5.07 9.74 2.58
CA TYR A 19 5.65 10.69 1.64
C TYR A 19 5.07 12.11 1.78
N HIS A 20 3.96 12.29 2.49
CA HIS A 20 3.37 13.60 2.79
C HIS A 20 3.88 14.24 4.10
N HIS A 21 4.57 13.48 4.95
CA HIS A 21 4.88 13.90 6.32
C HIS A 21 5.88 15.08 6.42
N ASP A 22 6.97 15.08 5.64
CA ASP A 22 8.06 16.05 5.79
C ASP A 22 8.51 16.68 4.47
N ASN A 23 9.22 17.81 4.60
CA ASN A 23 9.92 18.40 3.48
C ASN A 23 11.05 17.45 3.02
N ARG A 24 10.88 16.90 1.82
CA ARG A 24 11.82 16.01 1.15
C ARG A 24 13.01 16.76 0.53
N SER A 25 13.20 18.04 0.87
CA SER A 25 14.30 18.88 0.36
C SER A 25 15.69 18.35 0.67
N SER A 26 15.83 17.44 1.64
CA SER A 26 17.10 16.78 1.97
C SER A 26 17.55 15.77 0.90
N VAL A 27 16.65 15.30 0.04
CA VAL A 27 16.96 14.31 -1.00
C VAL A 27 16.88 14.91 -2.40
N ALA A 28 17.86 14.57 -3.25
CA ALA A 28 17.92 15.01 -4.66
C ALA A 28 17.06 14.13 -5.58
N TRP A 29 15.86 13.76 -5.14
CA TRP A 29 14.97 12.91 -5.94
C TRP A 29 14.31 13.72 -7.05
N ASP A 30 14.08 13.06 -8.18
CA ASP A 30 13.36 13.62 -9.33
C ASP A 30 11.89 13.87 -8.93
N THR A 31 11.51 15.14 -8.78
CA THR A 31 10.17 15.56 -8.33
C THR A 31 9.08 15.03 -9.25
N ASP A 32 9.29 15.08 -10.58
CA ASP A 32 8.29 14.61 -11.54
C ASP A 32 8.03 13.10 -11.41
N LYS A 33 9.08 12.30 -11.21
CA LYS A 33 8.94 10.85 -10.97
C LYS A 33 8.25 10.58 -9.65
N MET A 34 8.57 11.36 -8.62
CA MET A 34 7.92 11.25 -7.31
C MET A 34 6.43 11.59 -7.40
N ASP A 35 6.07 12.68 -8.05
CA ASP A 35 4.68 13.11 -8.19
C ASP A 35 3.87 12.09 -8.99
N ARG A 36 4.42 11.59 -10.11
CA ARG A 36 3.78 10.50 -10.87
C ARG A 36 3.60 9.22 -10.03
N PHE A 37 4.56 8.89 -9.19
CA PHE A 37 4.44 7.75 -8.27
C PHE A 37 3.29 7.96 -7.28
N LEU A 38 3.25 9.11 -6.60
CA LEU A 38 2.21 9.41 -5.61
C LEU A 38 0.82 9.48 -6.25
N MET A 39 0.69 10.11 -7.41
CA MET A 39 -0.55 10.13 -8.20
C MET A 39 -1.03 8.72 -8.59
N SER A 40 -0.10 7.82 -8.93
CA SER A 40 -0.43 6.43 -9.24
C SER A 40 -0.93 5.67 -8.00
N VAL A 41 -0.31 5.89 -6.85
CA VAL A 41 -0.75 5.29 -5.57
C VAL A 41 -2.15 5.81 -5.20
N ASP A 42 -2.35 7.13 -5.28
CA ASP A 42 -3.63 7.78 -4.99
C ASP A 42 -4.77 7.24 -5.87
N ARG A 43 -4.54 7.16 -7.18
CA ARG A 43 -5.52 6.58 -8.13
C ARG A 43 -5.85 5.11 -7.83
N GLN A 44 -4.88 4.34 -7.33
CA GLN A 44 -5.13 2.94 -6.93
C GLN A 44 -5.98 2.87 -5.65
N ILE A 45 -5.78 3.78 -4.70
CA ILE A 45 -6.61 3.90 -3.50
C ILE A 45 -8.05 4.21 -3.90
N ASP A 46 -8.27 5.17 -4.80
CA ASP A 46 -9.59 5.52 -5.31
C ASP A 46 -10.29 4.34 -5.99
N GLY A 47 -9.57 3.63 -6.86
CA GLY A 47 -10.09 2.42 -7.49
C GLY A 47 -10.51 1.38 -6.46
N LEU A 48 -9.71 1.15 -5.41
CA LEU A 48 -10.05 0.22 -4.35
C LEU A 48 -11.23 0.69 -3.50
N ASN A 49 -11.39 2.00 -3.26
CA ASN A 49 -12.53 2.57 -2.54
C ASN A 49 -13.86 2.29 -3.24
N THR A 50 -13.89 2.13 -4.56
CA THR A 50 -15.10 1.68 -5.27
C THR A 50 -15.44 0.21 -5.05
N CYS A 51 -14.47 -0.61 -4.60
CA CYS A 51 -14.58 -2.06 -4.48
C CYS A 51 -14.81 -2.54 -3.05
N VAL A 52 -14.45 -1.75 -2.05
CA VAL A 52 -14.56 -2.10 -0.62
C VAL A 52 -15.22 -0.99 0.17
N SER A 53 -15.90 -1.36 1.25
CA SER A 53 -16.48 -0.35 2.13
C SER A 53 -15.40 0.52 2.78
N THR A 54 -15.56 1.84 2.73
CA THR A 54 -14.64 2.83 3.31
C THR A 54 -14.62 2.79 4.85
N ASN A 55 -15.68 2.25 5.47
CA ASN A 55 -15.74 2.06 6.92
C ASN A 55 -14.94 0.84 7.44
N LYS A 56 -14.59 -0.11 6.56
CA LYS A 56 -13.78 -1.28 6.94
C LYS A 56 -12.32 -0.86 6.99
N ARG A 57 -11.57 -1.36 7.97
CA ARG A 57 -10.13 -1.11 8.10
C ARG A 57 -9.38 -2.41 8.29
N ALA A 58 -8.14 -2.41 7.85
CA ALA A 58 -7.19 -3.48 8.12
C ALA A 58 -6.86 -3.53 9.61
N ASP A 59 -6.32 -4.67 10.02
CA ASP A 59 -5.86 -4.92 11.37
C ASP A 59 -4.93 -3.81 11.88
N GLY A 60 -5.08 -3.44 13.16
CA GLY A 60 -4.32 -2.35 13.76
C GLY A 60 -2.80 -2.57 13.77
N ARG A 61 -2.31 -3.80 13.60
CA ARG A 61 -0.89 -4.12 13.43
C ARG A 61 -0.28 -3.43 12.22
N LEU A 62 -1.03 -3.27 11.12
CA LEU A 62 -0.57 -2.56 9.93
C LEU A 62 -0.25 -1.10 10.26
N ARG A 63 -1.20 -0.39 10.87
CA ARG A 63 -0.99 1.00 11.31
C ARG A 63 0.15 1.12 12.33
N LYS A 64 0.25 0.17 13.27
CA LYS A 64 1.36 0.12 14.24
C LYS A 64 2.71 -0.07 13.56
N TYR A 65 2.80 -0.88 12.51
CA TYR A 65 4.02 -1.08 11.75
C TYR A 65 4.46 0.24 11.08
N TYR A 66 3.59 0.89 10.32
CA TYR A 66 3.92 2.13 9.61
C TYR A 66 4.26 3.27 10.57
N ARG A 67 3.56 3.40 11.70
CA ARG A 67 3.90 4.37 12.75
C ARG A 67 5.29 4.12 13.35
N ARG A 68 5.71 2.85 13.49
CA ARG A 68 7.07 2.52 13.97
C ARG A 68 8.12 2.88 12.93
N LEU A 69 7.83 2.64 11.64
CA LEU A 69 8.71 3.01 10.54
C LEU A 69 8.89 4.53 10.53
N GLU A 70 7.79 5.27 10.46
CA GLU A 70 7.74 6.74 10.52
C GLU A 70 8.52 7.31 11.71
N LYS A 71 8.31 6.76 12.92
CA LYS A 71 9.06 7.18 14.12
C LYS A 71 10.57 6.99 13.97
N LYS A 72 11.01 5.86 13.40
CA LYS A 72 12.42 5.53 13.25
C LYS A 72 13.11 6.34 12.15
N THR A 73 12.38 6.81 11.14
CA THR A 73 12.95 7.44 9.94
C THR A 73 12.69 8.93 9.82
N LEU A 74 11.55 9.42 10.27
CA LEU A 74 11.19 10.83 10.08
C LEU A 74 11.42 11.60 11.37
N TYR A 75 10.87 11.11 12.48
CA TYR A 75 10.96 11.80 13.77
C TYR A 75 12.34 11.75 14.41
N LEU A 76 13.00 10.59 14.47
CA LEU A 76 14.28 10.45 15.20
C LEU A 76 15.49 10.95 14.43
N THR A 77 15.43 11.00 13.10
CA THR A 77 16.56 11.38 12.25
C THR A 77 16.33 12.68 11.48
N GLY A 78 15.20 13.37 11.71
CA GLY A 78 14.87 14.64 11.08
C GLY A 78 14.81 14.59 9.55
N GLY A 79 14.34 13.48 8.98
CA GLY A 79 14.25 13.33 7.51
C GLY A 79 15.61 13.34 6.79
N ALA A 80 16.66 12.80 7.42
CA ALA A 80 17.97 12.62 6.78
C ALA A 80 17.88 11.82 5.46
N PRO A 81 18.78 12.04 4.49
CA PRO A 81 18.75 11.34 3.19
C PRO A 81 18.76 9.81 3.31
N ALA A 82 19.53 9.27 4.25
CA ALA A 82 19.59 7.83 4.51
C ALA A 82 18.25 7.26 5.00
N SER A 83 17.49 8.04 5.78
CA SER A 83 16.18 7.64 6.29
C SER A 83 15.13 7.63 5.19
N TRP A 84 15.17 8.60 4.28
CA TRP A 84 14.34 8.59 3.08
C TRP A 84 14.65 7.42 2.15
N GLU A 85 15.93 7.07 2.00
CA GLU A 85 16.32 5.88 1.22
C GLU A 85 15.83 4.59 1.90
N LEU A 86 15.82 4.51 3.23
CA LEU A 86 15.19 3.41 3.95
C LEU A 86 13.69 3.34 3.69
N ILE A 87 12.97 4.47 3.76
CA ILE A 87 11.53 4.54 3.43
C ILE A 87 11.28 4.03 2.01
N ARG A 88 12.11 4.42 1.04
CA ARG A 88 12.01 3.97 -0.35
C ARG A 88 12.18 2.45 -0.47
N LYS A 89 13.18 1.88 0.20
CA LYS A 89 13.43 0.42 0.20
C LYS A 89 12.26 -0.36 0.80
N GLU A 90 11.76 0.08 1.96
CA GLU A 90 10.58 -0.52 2.61
C GLU A 90 9.33 -0.39 1.74
N THR A 91 9.12 0.79 1.12
CA THR A 91 8.01 1.02 0.19
C THR A 91 8.05 0.03 -0.97
N LYS A 92 9.21 -0.12 -1.62
CA LYS A 92 9.38 -1.06 -2.73
C LYS A 92 9.06 -2.49 -2.30
N LEU A 93 9.64 -2.94 -1.18
CA LEU A 93 9.39 -4.28 -0.64
C LEU A 93 7.90 -4.54 -0.41
N HIS A 94 7.18 -3.58 0.18
CA HIS A 94 5.74 -3.74 0.42
C HIS A 94 4.95 -3.76 -0.88
N LEU A 95 5.27 -2.91 -1.87
CA LEU A 95 4.60 -2.92 -3.16
C LEU A 95 4.77 -4.28 -3.87
N ASP A 96 5.98 -4.86 -3.82
CA ASP A 96 6.24 -6.20 -4.36
C ASP A 96 5.39 -7.27 -3.64
N GLN A 97 5.24 -7.18 -2.32
CA GLN A 97 4.38 -8.08 -1.55
C GLN A 97 2.88 -7.89 -1.86
N LEU A 98 2.43 -6.65 -2.08
CA LEU A 98 1.05 -6.35 -2.46
C LEU A 98 0.74 -6.89 -3.85
N GLU A 99 1.68 -6.84 -4.79
CA GLU A 99 1.52 -7.44 -6.12
C GLU A 99 1.32 -8.97 -6.02
N LEU A 100 2.10 -9.66 -5.18
CA LEU A 100 1.89 -11.08 -4.90
C LEU A 100 0.50 -11.36 -4.30
N LEU A 101 0.04 -10.50 -3.40
CA LEU A 101 -1.30 -10.60 -2.82
C LEU A 101 -2.38 -10.43 -3.88
N VAL A 102 -2.25 -9.44 -4.78
CA VAL A 102 -3.15 -9.22 -5.91
C VAL A 102 -3.18 -10.44 -6.84
N ALA A 103 -2.02 -10.98 -7.19
CA ALA A 103 -1.92 -12.20 -8.00
C ALA A 103 -2.66 -13.37 -7.35
N SER A 104 -2.54 -13.54 -6.03
CA SER A 104 -3.27 -14.57 -5.27
C SER A 104 -4.79 -14.40 -5.32
N ILE A 105 -5.28 -13.15 -5.26
CA ILE A 105 -6.71 -12.83 -5.36
C ILE A 105 -7.23 -13.15 -6.77
N ARG A 106 -6.46 -12.79 -7.80
CA ARG A 106 -6.80 -13.08 -9.21
C ARG A 106 -6.84 -14.59 -9.47
N ALA A 107 -5.91 -15.35 -8.91
CA ALA A 107 -5.92 -16.81 -9.01
C ALA A 107 -7.16 -17.42 -8.32
N ALA A 108 -7.48 -16.98 -7.10
CA ALA A 108 -8.63 -17.49 -6.35
C ALA A 108 -9.97 -17.18 -7.04
N THR A 109 -10.12 -15.97 -7.60
CA THR A 109 -11.33 -15.57 -8.33
C THR A 109 -11.51 -16.34 -9.63
N ARG A 110 -10.42 -16.61 -10.37
CA ARG A 110 -10.47 -17.48 -11.56
C ARG A 110 -10.94 -18.89 -11.21
N ARG A 111 -10.36 -19.51 -10.18
CA ARG A 111 -10.76 -20.87 -9.74
C ARG A 111 -12.25 -20.96 -9.38
N ARG A 112 -12.77 -19.95 -8.68
CA ARG A 112 -14.19 -19.92 -8.28
C ARG A 112 -15.14 -19.86 -9.48
N ARG A 113 -14.71 -19.28 -10.60
CA ARG A 113 -15.50 -19.20 -11.84
C ARG A 113 -15.46 -20.50 -12.65
N SER A 114 -14.52 -21.40 -12.37
CA SER A 114 -14.32 -22.66 -13.10
C SER A 114 -15.01 -23.89 -12.49
N THR A 115 -15.57 -23.80 -11.27
CA THR A 115 -16.35 -24.88 -10.65
C THR A 115 -17.78 -24.93 -11.21
N PRO A 116 -18.17 -25.98 -11.96
CA PRO A 116 -19.55 -26.14 -12.41
C PRO A 116 -20.44 -26.49 -11.21
N THR A 117 -21.54 -25.77 -11.03
CA THR A 117 -22.60 -26.12 -10.08
C THR A 117 -23.30 -27.38 -10.61
N HIS A 118 -22.91 -28.55 -10.10
CA HIS A 118 -23.63 -29.79 -10.36
C HIS A 118 -24.89 -29.79 -9.49
N HIS A 119 -25.97 -29.17 -9.95
CA HIS A 119 -27.30 -29.39 -9.38
C HIS A 119 -27.81 -30.73 -9.94
N GLN A 120 -27.82 -31.77 -9.12
CA GLN A 120 -28.60 -32.98 -9.37
C GLN A 120 -29.98 -32.81 -8.74
N HIS A 121 -31.01 -33.00 -9.57
CA HIS A 121 -32.41 -33.20 -9.20
C HIS A 121 -32.64 -34.59 -8.64
#